data_AF-A0A0C2BNG5-F1
#
_entry.id   AF-A0A0C2BNG5-F1
#
_cell.length_a   1.000
_cell.length_b   1.000
_cell.length_c   1.000
_cell.angle_alpha   90.00
_cell.angle_beta   90.00
_cell.angle_gamma   90.00
#
_symmetry.space_group_name_H-M   'P 1'
#
loop_
_entity.id
_entity.type
_entity.pdbx_description
1 polymer ?
#
loop_
_entity_poly.entity_id
_entity_poly.type
_entity_poly.pdbx_seq_one_letter_code
_entity_poly.pdbx_strand_id
1 'polypeptide(L)'
;VRLVVSADAPLDKLFQLTVDVEDGLELSDSQRVLMDDLEVGEQTDTARASVFSGEDEAFAYDRTVSRLYEMQKSLYWSARKPTSHSF
;
A
#
# COMPACT_ATOMS: atom_id res chain seq x y z
N VAL A 1 9.18 16.82 13.28
CA VAL A 1 8.88 16.86 11.82
C VAL A 1 7.38 17.02 11.61
N ARG A 2 6.94 17.90 10.71
CA ARG A 2 5.51 18.08 10.34
C ARG A 2 5.34 17.61 8.89
N LEU A 3 4.32 16.78 8.64
CA LEU A 3 3.98 16.28 7.32
C LEU A 3 2.76 17.06 6.81
N VAL A 4 2.86 17.59 5.59
CA VAL A 4 1.75 18.22 4.85
C VAL A 4 1.68 17.52 3.50
N VAL A 5 0.52 16.96 3.17
CA VAL A 5 0.28 16.20 1.92
C VAL A 5 -1.04 16.66 1.33
N SER A 6 -1.10 16.78 0.01
CA SER A 6 -2.32 17.03 -0.77
C SER A 6 -2.45 15.96 -1.84
N ALA A 7 -3.67 15.55 -2.15
CA ALA A 7 -3.96 14.62 -3.23
C ALA A 7 -5.28 14.98 -3.91
N ASP A 8 -5.43 14.53 -5.16
CA ASP A 8 -6.64 14.74 -5.96
C ASP A 8 -7.79 13.81 -5.53
N ALA A 9 -7.45 12.69 -4.88
CA ALA A 9 -8.39 11.70 -4.39
C ALA A 9 -8.42 11.60 -2.84
N PRO A 10 -9.55 11.17 -2.24
CA PRO A 10 -9.64 10.83 -0.82
C PRO A 10 -8.64 9.75 -0.38
N LEU A 11 -8.28 9.71 0.91
CA LEU A 11 -7.26 8.80 1.45
C LEU A 11 -7.54 7.31 1.20
N ASP A 12 -8.81 6.93 1.21
CA ASP A 12 -9.34 5.59 0.93
C ASP A 12 -9.25 5.18 -0.55
N LYS A 13 -8.89 6.12 -1.44
CA LYS A 13 -8.75 5.90 -2.88
C LYS A 13 -7.34 6.19 -3.40
N LEU A 14 -6.37 6.41 -2.50
CA LEU A 14 -4.99 6.70 -2.89
C LEU A 14 -4.25 5.47 -3.40
N PHE A 15 -4.68 4.28 -3.01
CA PHE A 15 -4.02 3.03 -3.34
C PHE A 15 -5.05 2.04 -3.91
N GLN A 16 -4.68 1.39 -5.01
CA GLN A 16 -5.45 0.32 -5.63
C GLN A 16 -4.80 -1.00 -5.21
N LEU A 17 -5.26 -1.57 -4.09
CA LEU A 17 -4.62 -2.76 -3.51
C LEU A 17 -5.24 -4.05 -4.07
N THR A 18 -6.57 -4.06 -4.19
CA THR A 18 -7.21 -4.95 -5.14
C THR A 18 -7.09 -4.24 -6.47
N VAL A 19 -6.21 -4.77 -7.34
CA VAL A 19 -6.63 -4.84 -8.73
C VAL A 19 -7.92 -5.63 -8.61
N ASP A 20 -9.07 -4.95 -8.71
CA ASP A 20 -10.30 -5.65 -8.99
C ASP A 20 -9.98 -6.35 -10.29
N VAL A 21 -9.57 -7.62 -10.19
CA VAL A 21 -9.72 -8.57 -11.26
C VAL A 21 -11.23 -8.65 -11.35
N GLU A 22 -11.85 -7.63 -11.96
CA GLU A 22 -12.98 -7.89 -12.83
C GLU A 22 -12.59 -9.15 -13.56
N ASP A 23 -13.37 -10.23 -13.36
CA ASP A 23 -13.23 -11.50 -14.05
C ASP A 23 -12.73 -11.25 -15.49
N GLY A 24 -11.42 -11.37 -15.73
CA GLY A 24 -10.82 -11.06 -17.03
C GLY A 24 -10.02 -9.77 -17.20
N LEU A 25 -9.26 -9.28 -16.20
CA LEU A 25 -8.02 -8.56 -16.56
C LEU A 25 -7.08 -9.55 -17.25
N GLU A 26 -7.23 -9.66 -18.57
CA GLU A 26 -6.26 -10.31 -19.42
C GLU A 26 -4.91 -9.64 -19.16
N LEU A 27 -4.06 -10.33 -18.41
CA LEU A 27 -2.65 -9.96 -18.27
C LEU A 27 -2.12 -9.66 -19.67
N SER A 28 -1.60 -8.45 -19.86
CA SER A 28 -1.05 -8.08 -21.15
C SER A 28 0.07 -9.07 -21.52
N ASP A 29 0.33 -9.25 -22.82
CA ASP A 29 1.41 -10.13 -23.26
C ASP A 29 2.76 -9.74 -22.63
N SER A 30 3.00 -8.46 -22.35
CA SER A 30 4.20 -8.02 -21.64
C SER A 30 4.23 -8.46 -20.18
N GLN A 31 3.11 -8.46 -19.46
CA GLN A 31 3.03 -9.01 -18.11
C GLN A 31 3.27 -10.53 -18.11
N ARG A 32 2.76 -11.25 -19.11
CA ARG A 32 2.97 -12.70 -19.25
C ARG A 32 4.43 -13.05 -19.54
N VAL A 33 5.09 -12.30 -20.42
CA VAL A 33 6.53 -12.48 -20.69
C VAL A 33 7.35 -12.24 -19.43
N LEU A 34 7.02 -11.20 -18.66
CA LEU A 34 7.72 -10.93 -17.39
C LEU A 34 7.51 -12.05 -16.37
N MET A 35 6.32 -12.67 -16.31
CA MET A 35 6.07 -13.80 -15.41
C MET A 35 6.84 -15.07 -15.81
N ASP A 36 7.01 -15.30 -17.11
CA ASP A 36 7.83 -16.39 -17.66
C ASP A 36 9.32 -16.16 -17.36
N ASP A 37 9.82 -14.93 -17.57
CA ASP A 37 11.20 -14.52 -17.23
C ASP A 37 11.51 -14.63 -15.72
N LEU A 38 10.49 -14.42 -14.88
CA LEU A 38 10.59 -14.53 -13.42
C LEU A 38 10.40 -15.98 -12.91
N GLU A 39 10.12 -16.94 -13.80
CA GLU A 39 9.78 -18.33 -13.46
C GLU A 39 8.64 -18.45 -12.41
N VAL A 40 7.74 -17.47 -12.36
CA VAL A 40 6.59 -17.45 -11.43
C VAL A 40 5.43 -18.18 -12.09
N GLY A 41 5.37 -19.51 -11.91
CA GLY A 41 4.23 -20.31 -12.31
C GLY A 41 3.15 -20.36 -11.23
N GLU A 42 1.89 -20.40 -11.61
CA GLU A 42 0.72 -20.48 -10.70
C GLU A 42 0.77 -21.70 -9.75
N GLN A 43 1.66 -22.67 -10.01
CA GLN A 43 1.87 -23.88 -9.20
C GLN A 43 3.30 -24.03 -8.66
N THR A 44 4.14 -22.99 -8.71
CA THR A 44 5.49 -23.06 -8.16
C THR A 44 5.50 -22.67 -6.68
N ASP A 45 6.40 -23.29 -5.92
CA ASP A 45 6.67 -22.88 -4.54
C ASP A 45 7.16 -21.42 -4.47
N THR A 46 7.61 -20.78 -5.56
CA THR A 46 7.92 -19.35 -5.63
C THR A 46 6.68 -18.45 -5.68
N ALA A 47 5.54 -18.92 -6.19
CA ALA A 47 4.25 -18.23 -6.07
C ALA A 47 3.67 -18.35 -4.64
N ARG A 48 3.95 -19.47 -3.95
CA ARG A 48 3.56 -19.69 -2.53
C ARG A 48 4.55 -19.08 -1.53
N ALA A 49 5.82 -19.04 -1.88
CA ALA A 49 6.90 -18.31 -1.21
C ALA A 49 6.98 -16.86 -1.70
N SER A 50 6.02 -16.44 -2.52
CA SER A 50 5.77 -15.03 -2.71
C SER A 50 5.35 -14.52 -1.34
N VAL A 51 6.29 -13.82 -0.72
CA VAL A 51 6.07 -12.81 0.32
C VAL A 51 5.06 -11.73 -0.16
N PHE A 52 4.53 -11.87 -1.39
CA PHE A 52 3.45 -11.12 -2.05
C PHE A 52 2.09 -11.84 -1.98
N SER A 53 1.78 -12.53 -0.89
CA SER A 53 0.40 -12.96 -0.54
C SER A 53 -0.60 -11.77 -0.53
N GLY A 54 -0.12 -10.52 -0.63
CA GLY A 54 -0.91 -9.29 -0.64
C GLY A 54 -1.49 -8.94 0.73
N GLU A 55 -1.52 -9.90 1.66
CA GLU A 55 -2.05 -9.75 3.01
C GLU A 55 -1.25 -8.74 3.84
N ASP A 56 0.09 -8.79 3.78
CA ASP A 56 0.97 -7.84 4.46
C ASP A 56 0.83 -6.42 3.88
N GLU A 57 0.61 -6.32 2.58
CA GLU A 57 0.40 -5.06 1.87
C GLU A 57 -0.97 -4.47 2.22
N ALA A 58 -2.00 -5.31 2.38
CA ALA A 58 -3.32 -4.92 2.87
C ALA A 58 -3.27 -4.39 4.30
N PHE A 59 -2.58 -5.11 5.17
CA PHE A 59 -2.39 -4.67 6.54
C PHE A 59 -1.61 -3.35 6.63
N ALA A 60 -0.54 -3.21 5.83
CA ALA A 60 0.23 -1.97 5.75
C ALA A 60 -0.61 -0.81 5.22
N TYR A 61 -1.48 -1.06 4.23
CA TYR A 61 -2.42 -0.08 3.68
C TYR A 61 -3.41 0.40 4.74
N ASP A 62 -4.14 -0.51 5.37
CA ASP A 62 -5.14 -0.18 6.39
C ASP A 62 -4.53 0.63 7.54
N ARG A 63 -3.33 0.22 7.97
CA ARG A 63 -2.56 0.93 8.99
C ARG A 63 -2.16 2.33 8.54
N THR A 64 -1.74 2.48 7.29
CA THR A 64 -1.33 3.77 6.72
C THR A 64 -2.51 4.72 6.58
N VAL A 65 -3.62 4.27 6.00
CA VAL A 65 -4.84 5.07 5.86
C VAL A 65 -5.39 5.49 7.22
N SER A 66 -5.47 4.55 8.16
CA SER A 66 -5.89 4.83 9.54
C SER A 66 -5.01 5.89 10.19
N ARG A 67 -3.68 5.78 10.00
CA ARG A 67 -2.73 6.74 10.53
C ARG A 67 -2.90 8.12 9.90
N LEU A 68 -3.09 8.20 8.59
CA LEU A 68 -3.32 9.47 7.89
C LEU A 68 -4.60 10.17 8.38
N TYR A 69 -5.69 9.42 8.59
CA TYR A 69 -6.92 9.97 9.19
C TYR A 69 -6.72 10.45 10.62
N GLU A 70 -5.98 9.70 11.44
CA GLU A 70 -5.62 10.15 12.78
C GLU A 70 -4.81 11.45 12.73
N MET A 71 -3.87 11.56 11.78
CA MET A 71 -3.00 12.72 11.61
C MET A 71 -3.76 14.00 11.22
N GLN A 72 -4.97 13.90 10.68
CA GLN A 72 -5.82 15.05 10.36
C GLN A 72 -6.56 15.61 11.58
N LYS A 73 -6.72 14.83 12.66
CA LYS A 73 -7.51 15.24 13.82
C LYS A 73 -6.80 16.32 14.64
N SER A 74 -7.54 17.33 15.11
CA SER A 74 -7.01 18.39 15.97
C SER A 74 -6.31 17.86 17.23
N LEU A 75 -6.85 16.78 17.82
CA LEU A 75 -6.26 16.07 18.96
C LEU A 75 -4.84 15.58 18.68
N TYR A 76 -4.58 15.10 17.47
CA TYR A 76 -3.24 14.64 17.09
C TYR A 76 -2.24 15.80 16.99
N TRP A 77 -2.70 16.96 16.54
CA TRP A 77 -1.90 18.17 16.47
C TRP A 77 -1.65 18.81 17.84
N SER A 78 -2.63 18.76 18.75
CA SER A 78 -2.52 19.33 20.09
C SER A 78 -1.73 18.45 21.07
N ALA A 79 -1.81 17.12 20.92
CA ALA A 79 -1.06 16.18 21.75
C ALA A 79 0.44 16.17 21.44
N ARG A 80 0.85 16.58 20.23
CA ARG A 80 2.26 16.64 19.85
C ARG A 80 2.96 17.85 20.47
N LYS A 81 3.61 17.64 21.62
CA LYS A 81 4.64 18.56 22.12
C LYS A 81 5.85 18.51 21.17
N PRO A 82 6.40 19.65 20.74
CA PRO A 82 7.66 19.65 19.99
C PRO A 82 8.73 19.01 20.87
N THR A 83 9.40 17.97 20.36
CA THR A 83 10.61 17.43 20.97
C THR A 83 11.68 18.50 20.85
N SER A 84 11.90 19.30 21.90
CA SER A 84 13.09 20.16 21.95
C SER A 84 14.29 19.24 22.17
N HIS A 85 14.97 18.87 21.09
CA HIS A 85 16.37 18.52 21.24
C HIS A 85 17.12 19.82 21.49
N SER A 86 17.33 20.12 22.77
CA SER A 86 18.37 21.05 23.20
C SER A 86 19.70 20.40 22.85
N PHE A 87 20.40 20.97 21.88
CA PHE A 87 21.81 20.69 21.62
C PHE A 87 22.68 21.45 22.64
#